data_AF-A0A521G533-F1
#
_entry.id   AF-A0A521G533-F1
#
_cell.length_a   1.000
_cell.length_b   1.000
_cell.length_c   1.000
_cell.angle_alpha   90.00
_cell.angle_beta   90.00
_cell.angle_gamma   90.00
#
_symmetry.space_group_name_H-M   'P 1'
#
loop_
_entity.id
_entity.type
_entity.pdbx_description
1 polymer ?
#
loop_
_entity_poly.entity_id
_entity_poly.type
_entity_poly.pdbx_seq_one_letter_code
_entity_poly.pdbx_strand_id
1 'polypeptide(L)' 'MKLECVKYGEKMDAAQATCKHPGDYCQHRQSCMIQFIERENRGEQKTAAKETDSRNVER' A
#
# COMPACT_ATOMS: atom_id res chain seq x y z
N MET A 1 -11.55 5.91 3.26
CA MET A 1 -12.29 5.37 2.07
C MET A 1 -12.36 3.86 2.22
N LYS A 2 -13.45 3.21 1.81
CA LYS A 2 -13.54 1.73 1.82
C LYS A 2 -13.30 1.17 0.43
N LEU A 3 -12.48 0.12 0.34
CA LEU A 3 -12.19 -0.62 -0.89
C LEU A 3 -12.79 -2.01 -0.81
N GLU A 4 -13.12 -2.58 -1.97
CA GLU A 4 -13.70 -3.91 -2.09
C GLU A 4 -12.88 -4.79 -3.05
N CYS A 5 -12.61 -6.02 -2.63
CA CYS A 5 -11.99 -7.04 -3.46
C CYS A 5 -13.07 -7.69 -4.34
N VAL A 6 -13.04 -7.43 -5.65
CA VAL A 6 -14.05 -7.93 -6.60
C VAL A 6 -14.13 -9.46 -6.65
N LYS A 7 -13.00 -10.16 -6.42
CA LYS A 7 -12.95 -11.63 -6.49
C LYS A 7 -13.62 -12.31 -5.28
N TYR A 8 -13.39 -11.77 -4.07
CA TYR A 8 -13.79 -12.40 -2.81
C TYR A 8 -14.89 -11.64 -2.05
N GLY A 9 -15.29 -10.44 -2.52
CA GLY A 9 -16.30 -9.60 -1.87
C GLY A 9 -15.85 -8.98 -0.54
N GLU A 10 -14.56 -9.07 -0.20
CA GLU A 10 -14.02 -8.55 1.04
C GLU A 10 -13.88 -7.03 1.01
N LYS A 11 -14.27 -6.37 2.10
CA LYS A 11 -14.14 -4.91 2.26
C LYS A 11 -13.02 -4.58 3.24
N MET A 12 -12.24 -3.55 2.94
CA MET A 12 -11.16 -3.07 3.79
C MET A 12 -11.03 -1.54 3.74
N ASP A 13 -10.36 -0.97 4.74
CA ASP A 13 -10.05 0.45 4.74
C ASP A 13 -8.86 0.75 3.82
N ALA A 14 -8.91 1.86 3.09
CA ALA A 14 -7.86 2.27 2.17
C ALA A 14 -6.50 2.51 2.88
N ALA A 15 -6.50 3.01 4.12
CA ALA A 15 -5.27 3.26 4.87
C ALA A 15 -4.53 1.95 5.22
N GLN A 16 -5.25 0.83 5.25
CA GLN A 16 -4.71 -0.51 5.52
C GLN A 16 -4.90 -1.45 4.33
N ALA A 17 -5.08 -0.90 3.12
CA ALA A 17 -5.32 -1.70 1.93
C ALA A 17 -4.12 -2.61 1.65
N THR A 18 -4.34 -3.92 1.68
CA THR A 18 -3.33 -4.93 1.35
C THR A 18 -4.04 -6.14 0.77
N CYS A 19 -3.54 -6.64 -0.37
CA CYS A 19 -4.06 -7.87 -0.95
C CYS A 19 -3.72 -9.07 -0.04
N LYS A 20 -4.74 -9.74 0.51
CA LYS A 20 -4.58 -10.96 1.31
C LYS A 20 -4.25 -12.21 0.49
N HIS A 21 -4.38 -12.14 -0.83
CA HIS A 21 -4.27 -13.26 -1.75
C HIS A 21 -3.19 -13.02 -2.83
N PRO A 22 -1.92 -12.72 -2.46
CA PRO A 22 -0.89 -12.40 -3.44
C PRO A 22 -0.47 -13.61 -4.28
N GLY A 23 -0.68 -14.84 -3.80
CA GLY A 23 -0.38 -16.08 -4.53
C GLY A 23 -1.48 -16.56 -5.47
N ASP A 24 -2.69 -16.05 -5.33
CA ASP A 24 -3.81 -16.46 -6.17
C ASP A 24 -3.82 -15.70 -7.49
N TYR A 25 -4.15 -16.41 -8.57
CA TYR A 25 -4.46 -15.76 -9.83
C TYR A 25 -5.71 -14.86 -9.65
N CYS A 26 -5.60 -13.64 -10.13
CA CYS A 26 -6.69 -12.67 -10.13
C CYS A 26 -6.69 -11.93 -11.48
N GLN A 27 -7.77 -12.10 -12.25
CA GLN A 27 -7.92 -11.44 -13.56
C GLN A 27 -7.94 -9.90 -13.46
N HIS A 28 -8.34 -9.36 -12.31
CA HIS A 28 -8.40 -7.92 -12.06
C HIS A 28 -7.11 -7.33 -11.51
N ARG A 29 -6.02 -8.12 -11.39
CA ARG A 29 -4.79 -7.69 -10.73
C ARG A 29 -4.24 -6.37 -11.29
N GLN A 30 -4.17 -6.23 -12.62
CA GLN A 30 -3.65 -5.02 -13.26
C GLN A 30 -4.51 -3.77 -12.98
N SER A 31 -5.81 -3.94 -12.72
CA SER A 31 -6.77 -2.87 -12.46
C SER A 31 -7.25 -2.84 -11.00
N CYS A 32 -6.58 -3.54 -10.08
CA CYS A 32 -7.04 -3.71 -8.71
C CYS A 32 -6.71 -2.48 -7.86
N MET A 33 -7.74 -1.77 -7.38
CA MET A 33 -7.55 -0.57 -6.56
C MET A 33 -6.81 -0.88 -5.24
N ILE A 34 -7.08 -2.03 -4.62
CA ILE A 34 -6.38 -2.45 -3.39
C ILE A 34 -4.88 -2.60 -3.65
N GLN A 35 -4.49 -3.21 -4.77
CA GLN A 35 -3.07 -3.37 -5.11
C GLN A 35 -2.40 -2.03 -5.45
N PHE A 36 -3.14 -1.13 -6.10
CA PHE A 36 -2.65 0.21 -6.38
C PHE A 36 -2.36 0.97 -5.08
N ILE A 37 -3.36 1.08 -4.19
CA ILE A 37 -3.22 1.77 -2.90
C ILE A 37 -2.16 1.10 -2.02
N GLU A 38 -2.08 -0.23 -2.01
CA GLU A 38 -1.02 -0.95 -1.28
C GLU A 38 0.39 -0.51 -1.73
N ARG A 39 0.60 -0.28 -3.03
CA ARG A 39 1.87 0.22 -3.56
C ARG A 39 2.14 1.66 -3.16
N GLU A 40 1.13 2.52 -3.22
CA GLU A 40 1.23 3.91 -2.77
C GLU A 40 1.60 3.98 -1.27
N ASN A 41 0.89 3.24 -0.42
CA ASN A 41 1.13 3.18 1.02
C ASN A 41 2.54 2.65 1.35
N ARG A 42 3.08 1.70 0.55
CA ARG A 42 4.47 1.21 0.69
C ARG A 42 5.50 2.22 0.17
N GLY A 43 5.14 3.03 -0.83
CA GLY A 43 5.98 4.10 -1.37
C GLY A 43 6.19 5.25 -0.38
N GLU A 44 5.13 5.68 0.29
CA GLU A 44 5.16 6.73 1.31
C GLU A 44 6.06 6.37 2.51
N GLN A 45 6.10 5.09 2.89
CA GLN A 45 6.99 4.63 3.98
C GLN A 45 8.48 4.76 3.63
N LYS A 46 8.85 4.71 2.34
CA LYS A 46 10.26 4.85 1.92
C LYS A 46 10.75 6.29 1.95
N THR A 47 9.86 7.26 1.77
CA THR A 47 10.19 8.69 1.88
C THR A 47 10.20 9.15 3.33
N ALA A 48 9.28 8.68 4.17
CA ALA A 48 9.26 9.02 5.59
C ALA A 48 10.50 8.52 6.37
N ALA A 49 11.09 7.38 5.96
CA ALA A 49 12.29 6.83 6.60
C ALA A 49 13.59 7.61 6.28
N LYS A 50 13.56 8.61 5.40
CA LYS A 50 14.74 9.41 5.02
C LYS A 50 14.83 10.78 5.69
N GLU A 51 13.84 11.19 6.48
CA GLU A 51 13.80 12.52 7.12
C GLU A 51 14.32 12.55 8.58
N THR A 52 15.03 11.51 9.05
CA THR A 52 15.68 11.50 10.37
C THR A 52 17.17 11.18 10.32
N ASP A 53 17.90 11.80 9.39
CA ASP A 53 19.36 11.93 9.49
C ASP A 53 19.81 13.32 9.01
N SER A 54 19.50 14.34 9.79
CA SER A 54 20.06 15.69 9.64
C SER A 54 20.11 16.38 11.00
N ARG A 55 20.91 15.81 11.90
CA ARG A 55 21.48 16.55 13.03
C ARG A 55 22.95 16.18 13.16
N ASN A 56 23.81 17.12 12.75
CA ASN A 56 24.93 17.64 13.53
C ASN A 56 26.21 17.81 12.69
N VAL A 57 26.52 19.04 12.29
CA VAL A 57 27.91 19.50 12.16
C VAL A 57 28.01 20.89 12.78
N GLU A 58 28.23 20.92 14.09
CA GLU A 58 28.96 22.01 14.74
C GLU A 58 30.47 21.70 14.66
N ARG A 59 31.20 22.41 13.80
CA ARG A 59 32.48 23.08 14.13
C ARG A 59 33.07 23.85 12.97
#